data_AF-A0A972I5R1-F1
#
_entry.id   AF-A0A972I5R1-F1
#
_cell.length_a   1.000
_cell.length_b   1.000
_cell.length_c   1.000
_cell.angle_alpha   90.00
_cell.angle_beta   90.00
_cell.angle_gamma   90.00
#
_symmetry.space_group_name_H-M   'P 1'
#
loop_
_entity.id
_entity.type
_entity.pdbx_description
1 polymer ?
#
loop_
_entity_poly.entity_id
_entity_poly.type
_entity_poly.pdbx_seq_one_letter_code
_entity_poly.pdbx_strand_id
1 'polypeptide(L)'
;MDLLLINLFSNILDTILILYYLVIALSKKDIDLKKTAVLVTLLVIFNTIINTGFGSVNFIGFLIILTVSTIVYSYILNEPIANLIIHSLSAAILMGVIEMVSITFICLVFNVIPSTLLEVNIYRILAIVLAKTILFLTIKYLLRKIKIPRFINFRFNISVVLIFLFNLFMLFMAYNVYKYLKNQTIVEYLNFIGLALGTIFYNWLIYKITKESIYRNQQEIIWKMKEEEFYKKNFYINNMKDILQTIRAQRHELNNYLSILYGLICLEDFDKVKEYISKINDRLSGMN
;
A
#
# COMPACT_ATOMS: atom_id res chain seq x y z
N MET A 1 -2.06 32.20 27.85
CA MET A 1 -1.23 31.07 28.33
C MET A 1 -1.98 29.75 28.19
N ASP A 2 -3.25 29.70 28.59
CA ASP A 2 -4.06 28.48 28.65
C ASP A 2 -4.31 27.80 27.29
N LEU A 3 -4.51 28.57 26.22
CA LEU A 3 -4.72 28.01 24.87
C LEU A 3 -3.45 27.33 24.32
N LEU A 4 -2.27 27.82 24.72
CA LEU A 4 -0.98 27.24 24.34
C LEU A 4 -0.75 25.90 25.07
N LEU A 5 -1.08 25.84 26.37
CA LEU A 5 -1.02 24.61 27.17
C LEU A 5 -1.99 23.54 26.66
N ILE A 6 -3.23 23.92 26.32
CA ILE A 6 -4.22 22.98 25.78
C ILE A 6 -3.78 22.46 24.40
N ASN A 7 -3.27 23.32 23.53
CA ASN A 7 -2.75 22.90 22.23
C ASN A 7 -1.55 21.98 22.36
N LEU A 8 -0.63 22.28 23.29
CA LEU A 8 0.53 21.43 23.56
C LEU A 8 0.09 20.06 24.10
N PHE A 9 -0.87 20.02 25.03
CA PHE A 9 -1.44 18.77 25.55
C PHE A 9 -2.11 17.93 24.45
N SER A 10 -2.93 18.55 23.59
CA SER A 10 -3.54 17.86 22.46
C SER A 10 -2.48 17.30 21.52
N ASN A 11 -1.49 18.12 21.12
CA ASN A 11 -0.43 17.71 20.21
C ASN A 11 0.41 16.53 20.76
N ILE A 12 0.65 16.48 22.06
CA ILE A 12 1.30 15.33 22.71
C ILE A 12 0.45 14.06 22.50
N LEU A 13 -0.83 14.12 22.82
CA LEU A 13 -1.71 12.96 22.66
C LEU A 13 -1.82 12.52 21.20
N ASP A 14 -1.90 13.48 20.27
CA ASP A 14 -2.08 13.23 18.84
C ASP A 14 -0.88 12.52 18.23
N THR A 15 0.31 13.04 18.51
CA THR A 15 1.56 12.45 18.03
C THR A 15 1.79 11.06 18.61
N ILE A 16 1.51 10.85 19.90
CA ILE A 16 1.65 9.54 20.54
C ILE A 16 0.63 8.53 20.01
N LEU A 17 -0.64 8.93 19.83
CA LEU A 17 -1.68 8.03 19.35
C LEU A 17 -1.50 7.66 17.87
N ILE A 18 -1.05 8.60 17.03
CA ILE A 18 -0.71 8.31 15.64
C ILE A 18 0.51 7.37 15.58
N LEU A 19 1.54 7.61 16.39
CA LEU A 19 2.67 6.70 16.47
C LEU A 19 2.22 5.29 16.92
N TYR A 20 1.41 5.20 17.97
CA TYR A 20 0.87 3.92 18.46
C TYR A 20 0.03 3.18 17.40
N TYR A 21 -0.79 3.92 16.65
CA TYR A 21 -1.49 3.39 15.48
C TYR A 21 -0.52 2.76 14.48
N LEU A 22 0.55 3.47 14.11
CA LEU A 22 1.52 3.01 13.11
C LEU A 22 2.28 1.78 13.59
N VAL A 23 2.68 1.73 14.86
CA VAL A 23 3.37 0.59 15.46
C VAL A 23 2.53 -0.68 15.37
N ILE A 24 1.23 -0.57 15.68
CA ILE A 24 0.28 -1.69 15.59
C ILE A 24 0.02 -2.08 14.14
N ALA A 25 -0.27 -1.10 13.27
CA ALA A 25 -0.61 -1.32 11.87
C ALA A 25 0.53 -2.02 11.10
N LEU A 26 1.78 -1.63 11.37
CA LEU A 26 2.97 -2.20 10.74
C LEU A 26 3.52 -3.43 11.47
N SER A 27 2.95 -3.78 12.63
CA SER A 27 3.40 -4.86 13.51
C SER A 27 4.89 -4.77 13.87
N LYS A 28 5.37 -3.56 14.17
CA LYS A 28 6.76 -3.30 14.58
C LYS A 28 6.90 -3.55 16.08
N LYS A 29 7.89 -4.37 16.47
CA LYS A 29 8.15 -4.70 17.89
C LYS A 29 9.40 -4.04 18.44
N ASP A 30 10.39 -3.78 17.58
CA ASP A 30 11.70 -3.27 18.00
C ASP A 30 11.82 -1.79 17.63
N ILE A 31 11.67 -0.93 18.63
CA ILE A 31 11.77 0.52 18.50
C ILE A 31 12.74 1.03 19.56
N ASP A 32 13.73 1.83 19.14
CA ASP A 32 14.63 2.49 20.07
C ASP A 32 13.89 3.59 20.84
N LEU A 33 13.61 3.33 22.11
CA LEU A 33 12.85 4.22 22.98
C LEU A 33 13.53 5.59 23.16
N LYS A 34 14.86 5.65 23.23
CA LYS A 34 15.57 6.92 23.45
C LYS A 34 15.47 7.81 22.21
N LYS A 35 15.78 7.26 21.04
CA LYS A 35 15.66 7.96 19.76
C LYS A 35 14.21 8.41 19.51
N THR A 36 13.25 7.54 19.81
CA THR A 36 11.82 7.82 19.63
C THR A 36 11.35 8.95 20.52
N ALA A 37 11.73 8.94 21.80
CA ALA A 37 11.36 10.00 22.73
C ALA A 37 11.85 11.38 22.27
N VAL A 38 13.10 11.48 21.82
CA VAL A 38 13.69 12.74 21.31
C VAL A 38 12.98 13.22 20.04
N LEU A 39 12.73 12.33 19.08
CA LEU A 39 12.09 12.71 17.82
C LEU A 39 10.62 13.09 18.01
N VAL A 40 9.89 12.40 18.90
CA VAL A 40 8.50 12.72 19.23
C VAL A 40 8.41 14.06 19.96
N THR A 41 9.30 14.37 20.91
CA THR A 41 9.28 15.67 21.60
C THR A 41 9.57 16.82 20.64
N LEU A 42 10.54 16.66 19.74
CA LEU A 42 10.79 17.65 18.68
C LEU A 42 9.58 17.82 17.77
N LEU A 43 8.90 16.73 17.40
CA LEU A 43 7.70 16.78 16.57
C LEU A 43 6.55 17.51 17.27
N VAL A 44 6.35 17.28 18.57
CA VAL A 44 5.32 17.99 19.36
C VAL A 44 5.58 19.48 19.40
N ILE A 45 6.84 19.90 19.61
CA ILE A 45 7.21 21.31 19.62
C ILE A 45 6.94 21.93 18.25
N PHE A 46 7.38 21.26 17.18
CA PHE A 46 7.15 21.69 15.80
C PHE A 46 5.65 21.85 15.48
N ASN A 47 4.83 20.85 15.81
CA ASN A 47 3.38 20.90 15.60
C ASN A 47 2.74 22.05 16.38
N THR A 48 3.23 22.33 17.59
CA THR A 48 2.73 23.42 18.41
C THR A 48 3.06 24.78 17.79
N ILE A 49 4.28 24.97 17.29
CA ILE A 49 4.70 26.20 16.59
C ILE A 49 3.81 26.43 15.36
N ILE A 50 3.60 25.42 14.52
CA ILE A 50 2.74 25.54 13.34
C ILE A 50 1.31 25.89 13.73
N ASN A 51 0.73 25.18 14.70
CA ASN A 51 -0.65 25.43 15.13
C ASN A 51 -0.83 26.81 15.76
N THR A 52 0.21 27.37 16.40
CA THR A 52 0.18 28.75 16.89
C THR A 52 0.39 29.79 15.78
N GLY A 53 1.22 29.51 14.78
CA GLY A 53 1.54 30.47 13.71
C GLY A 53 0.48 30.56 12.61
N PHE A 54 -0.05 29.42 12.17
CA PHE A 54 -1.07 29.35 11.11
C PHE A 54 -2.51 29.37 11.65
N GLY A 55 -2.69 29.17 12.96
CA GLY A 55 -3.97 28.95 13.62
C GLY A 55 -4.39 27.47 13.63
N SER A 56 -5.12 27.06 14.66
CA SER A 56 -5.47 25.65 14.95
C SER A 56 -6.40 24.97 13.93
N VAL A 57 -6.84 25.68 12.89
CA VAL A 57 -7.76 25.18 11.85
C VAL A 57 -7.31 25.69 10.48
N ASN A 58 -6.05 25.47 10.14
CA ASN A 58 -5.51 25.83 8.83
C ASN A 58 -5.13 24.59 8.05
N PHE A 59 -5.72 24.43 6.86
CA PHE A 59 -5.48 23.29 5.98
C PHE A 59 -4.01 23.16 5.58
N ILE A 60 -3.36 24.28 5.30
CA ILE A 60 -1.95 24.32 4.90
C ILE A 60 -1.07 23.89 6.08
N GLY A 61 -1.34 24.41 7.28
CA GLY A 61 -0.64 24.01 8.49
C GLY A 61 -0.77 22.51 8.78
N PHE A 62 -1.99 21.97 8.61
CA PHE A 62 -2.25 20.54 8.73
C PHE A 62 -1.44 19.69 7.72
N LEU A 63 -1.40 20.09 6.44
CA LEU A 63 -0.60 19.38 5.43
C LEU A 63 0.90 19.39 5.75
N ILE A 64 1.43 20.50 6.28
CA ILE A 64 2.83 20.59 6.70
C ILE A 64 3.07 19.64 7.90
N ILE A 65 2.19 19.63 8.89
CA ILE A 65 2.28 18.72 10.04
C ILE A 65 2.24 17.26 9.58
N LEU A 66 1.33 16.91 8.66
CA LEU A 66 1.18 15.54 8.16
C LEU A 66 2.41 15.08 7.38
N THR A 67 2.99 15.95 6.54
CA THR A 67 4.19 15.61 5.77
C THR A 67 5.41 15.44 6.66
N VAL A 68 5.67 16.39 7.57
CA VAL A 68 6.81 16.32 8.49
C VAL A 68 6.69 15.16 9.47
N SER A 69 5.50 14.91 10.03
CA SER A 69 5.27 13.76 10.90
C SER A 69 5.49 12.44 10.17
N THR A 70 5.05 12.31 8.91
CA THR A 70 5.30 11.09 8.11
C THR A 70 6.80 10.86 7.89
N ILE A 71 7.58 11.91 7.65
CA ILE A 71 9.05 11.82 7.52
C ILE A 71 9.68 11.37 8.85
N VAL A 72 9.31 12.00 9.96
CA VAL A 72 9.83 11.64 11.29
C VAL A 72 9.47 10.20 11.67
N TYR A 73 8.24 9.77 11.40
CA TYR A 73 7.81 8.39 11.66
C TYR A 73 8.56 7.38 10.77
N SER A 74 8.94 7.75 9.55
CA SER A 74 9.80 6.92 8.69
C SER A 74 11.17 6.68 9.30
N TYR A 75 11.79 7.70 9.90
CA TYR A 75 13.05 7.58 10.62
C TYR A 75 12.95 6.81 11.95
N ILE A 76 11.77 6.82 12.59
CA ILE A 76 11.53 6.07 13.84
C ILE A 76 11.30 4.58 13.54
N LEU A 77 10.50 4.26 12.52
CA LEU A 77 10.04 2.90 12.23
C LEU A 77 10.92 2.15 11.22
N ASN A 78 11.93 2.82 10.65
CA ASN A 78 12.81 2.30 9.60
C ASN A 78 12.01 1.68 8.44
N GLU A 79 11.00 2.40 7.96
CA GLU A 79 10.14 2.00 6.84
C GLU A 79 10.18 3.06 5.73
N PRO A 80 10.08 2.66 4.44
CA PRO A 80 10.09 3.61 3.35
C PRO A 80 8.86 4.54 3.44
N ILE A 81 9.10 5.83 3.18
CA ILE A 81 8.09 6.90 3.25
C ILE A 81 6.84 6.53 2.43
N ALA A 82 7.01 5.92 1.25
CA ALA A 82 5.91 5.54 0.37
C ALA A 82 4.85 4.63 1.03
N ASN A 83 5.29 3.67 1.85
CA ASN A 83 4.37 2.79 2.56
C ASN A 83 3.72 3.52 3.75
N LEU A 84 4.48 4.37 4.42
CA LEU A 84 4.01 5.13 5.59
C LEU A 84 2.96 6.18 5.26
N ILE A 85 3.00 6.79 4.08
CA ILE A 85 2.02 7.81 3.66
C ILE A 85 0.58 7.28 3.73
N ILE A 86 0.33 6.05 3.26
CA ILE A 86 -1.02 5.48 3.28
C ILE A 86 -1.49 5.27 4.73
N HIS A 87 -0.61 4.76 5.58
CA HIS A 87 -0.93 4.52 6.98
C HIS A 87 -1.11 5.82 7.77
N SER A 88 -0.27 6.83 7.55
CA SER A 88 -0.40 8.13 8.21
C SER A 88 -1.66 8.88 7.78
N LEU A 89 -1.99 8.85 6.49
CA LEU A 89 -3.26 9.38 5.98
C LEU A 89 -4.47 8.66 6.58
N SER A 90 -4.43 7.33 6.66
CA SER A 90 -5.52 6.56 7.26
C SER A 90 -5.70 6.86 8.76
N ALA A 91 -4.61 7.05 9.49
CA ALA A 91 -4.65 7.44 10.90
C ALA A 91 -5.26 8.84 11.07
N ALA A 92 -4.85 9.80 10.23
CA ALA A 92 -5.35 11.17 10.28
C ALA A 92 -6.86 11.26 9.97
N ILE A 93 -7.34 10.49 8.98
CA ILE A 93 -8.77 10.42 8.66
C ILE A 93 -9.55 9.84 9.84
N LEU A 94 -9.09 8.72 10.40
CA LEU A 94 -9.77 8.06 11.52
C LEU A 94 -9.83 8.99 12.74
N MET A 95 -8.73 9.69 13.03
CA MET A 95 -8.67 10.69 14.09
C MET A 95 -9.63 11.85 13.85
N GLY A 96 -9.65 12.43 12.64
CA GLY A 96 -10.53 13.54 12.29
C GLY A 96 -12.03 13.17 12.36
N VAL A 97 -12.39 11.96 11.93
CA VAL A 97 -13.77 11.45 12.07
C VAL A 97 -14.16 11.33 13.54
N ILE A 98 -13.30 10.75 14.39
CA ILE A 98 -13.57 10.57 15.81
C ILE A 98 -13.70 11.93 16.51
N GLU A 99 -12.85 12.89 16.17
CA GLU A 99 -12.93 14.26 16.71
C GLU A 99 -14.24 14.94 16.34
N MET A 100 -14.66 14.87 15.08
CA MET A 100 -15.95 15.42 14.64
C MET A 100 -17.14 14.78 15.36
N VAL A 101 -17.12 13.46 15.53
CA VAL A 101 -18.18 12.75 16.28
C VAL A 101 -18.16 13.15 17.76
N SER A 102 -16.99 13.31 18.35
CA SER A 102 -16.84 13.69 19.76
C SER A 102 -17.33 15.11 20.02
N ILE A 103 -16.97 16.05 19.14
CA ILE A 103 -17.42 17.44 19.20
C ILE A 103 -18.95 17.51 19.05
N THR A 104 -19.52 16.83 18.05
CA THR A 104 -20.98 16.83 17.84
C THR A 104 -21.72 16.20 19.02
N PHE A 105 -21.20 15.11 19.60
CA PHE A 105 -21.76 14.49 20.79
C PHE A 105 -21.80 15.45 21.98
N ILE A 106 -20.71 16.16 22.27
CA ILE A 106 -20.67 17.13 23.37
C ILE A 106 -21.61 18.31 23.12
N CYS A 107 -21.65 18.84 21.90
CA CYS A 107 -22.59 19.90 21.54
C CYS A 107 -24.05 19.47 21.77
N LEU A 108 -24.39 18.22 21.44
CA LEU A 108 -25.75 17.69 21.64
C LEU A 108 -26.09 17.47 23.12
N VAL A 109 -25.19 16.85 23.89
CA VAL A 109 -25.44 16.51 25.31
C VAL A 109 -25.54 17.76 26.18
N PHE A 110 -24.67 18.75 25.95
CA PHE A 110 -24.62 19.96 26.75
C PHE A 110 -25.37 21.15 26.14
N ASN A 111 -25.96 20.98 24.95
CA ASN A 111 -26.65 22.02 24.18
C ASN A 111 -25.80 23.29 24.00
N VAL A 112 -24.53 23.10 23.65
CA VAL A 112 -23.52 24.16 23.51
C VAL A 112 -23.27 24.47 22.04
N ILE A 113 -23.05 25.76 21.73
CA ILE A 113 -22.79 26.20 20.36
C ILE A 113 -21.37 25.80 19.93
N PRO A 114 -21.18 25.17 18.76
CA PRO A 114 -19.87 24.76 18.25
C PRO A 114 -18.80 25.86 18.25
N SER A 115 -19.19 27.10 17.99
CA SER A 115 -18.29 28.26 18.00
C SER A 115 -17.65 28.49 19.38
N THR A 116 -18.36 28.18 20.47
CA THR A 116 -17.84 28.32 21.84
C THR A 116 -16.78 27.26 22.19
N LEU A 117 -16.70 26.16 21.42
CA LEU A 117 -15.63 25.15 21.55
C LEU A 117 -14.31 25.59 20.91
N LEU A 118 -14.30 26.70 20.17
CA LEU A 118 -13.05 27.30 19.66
C LEU A 118 -12.27 28.01 20.76
N GLU A 119 -12.97 28.48 21.80
CA GLU A 119 -12.38 29.14 22.96
C GLU A 119 -11.92 28.11 24.01
N VAL A 120 -11.15 28.57 25.00
CA VAL A 120 -10.73 27.73 26.12
C VAL A 120 -11.91 27.53 27.06
N ASN A 121 -12.58 26.38 26.92
CA ASN A 121 -13.74 26.01 27.73
C ASN A 121 -13.62 24.57 28.23
N ILE A 122 -14.26 24.28 29.37
CA ILE A 122 -14.34 22.92 29.95
C ILE A 122 -14.88 21.91 28.94
N TYR A 123 -15.88 22.31 28.13
CA TYR A 123 -16.46 21.47 27.09
C TYR A 123 -15.46 21.10 26.00
N ARG A 124 -14.50 21.97 25.67
CA ARG A 124 -13.41 21.67 24.73
C ARG A 124 -12.46 20.62 25.28
N ILE A 125 -12.09 20.75 26.56
CA ILE A 125 -11.22 19.77 27.23
C ILE A 125 -11.90 18.41 27.28
N LEU A 126 -13.19 18.36 27.64
CA LEU A 126 -13.99 17.14 27.60
C LEU A 126 -14.05 16.53 26.20
N ALA A 127 -14.20 17.35 25.15
CA ALA A 127 -14.25 16.88 23.76
C ALA A 127 -12.94 16.21 23.34
N ILE A 128 -11.82 16.83 23.69
CA ILE A 128 -10.48 16.31 23.41
C ILE A 128 -10.30 14.96 24.14
N VAL A 129 -10.58 14.91 25.44
CA VAL A 129 -10.44 13.67 26.23
C VAL A 129 -11.33 12.55 25.68
N LEU A 130 -12.58 12.86 25.34
CA LEU A 130 -13.52 11.90 24.76
C LEU A 130 -13.03 11.40 23.38
N ALA A 131 -12.56 12.29 22.51
CA ALA A 131 -12.01 11.89 21.21
C ALA A 131 -10.78 10.99 21.36
N LYS A 132 -9.83 11.34 22.24
CA LYS A 132 -8.59 10.56 22.41
C LYS A 132 -8.85 9.20 23.05
N THR A 133 -9.82 9.11 23.97
CA THR A 133 -10.21 7.83 24.57
C THR A 133 -10.86 6.91 23.53
N ILE A 134 -11.79 7.41 22.71
CA ILE A 134 -12.38 6.64 21.60
C ILE A 134 -11.29 6.21 20.60
N LEU A 135 -10.36 7.10 20.24
CA LEU A 135 -9.25 6.78 19.36
C LEU A 135 -8.36 5.66 19.93
N PHE A 136 -8.01 5.74 21.20
CA PHE A 136 -7.23 4.68 21.86
C PHE A 136 -7.96 3.33 21.86
N LEU A 137 -9.25 3.32 22.18
CA LEU A 137 -10.07 2.11 22.19
C LEU A 137 -10.20 1.48 20.80
N THR A 138 -10.41 2.30 19.77
CA THR A 138 -10.49 1.84 18.38
C THR A 138 -9.18 1.22 17.93
N ILE A 139 -8.03 1.86 18.22
CA ILE A 139 -6.71 1.28 17.91
C ILE A 139 -6.51 -0.06 18.62
N LYS A 140 -6.82 -0.13 19.93
CA LYS A 140 -6.57 -1.34 20.75
C LYS A 140 -7.42 -2.54 20.33
N TYR A 141 -8.70 -2.34 20.00
CA TYR A 141 -9.65 -3.43 19.77
C TYR A 141 -9.92 -3.74 18.30
N LEU A 142 -10.01 -2.73 17.42
CA LEU A 142 -10.33 -2.92 16.00
C LEU A 142 -9.07 -3.19 15.18
N LEU A 143 -8.06 -2.31 15.28
CA LEU A 143 -6.88 -2.40 14.42
C LEU A 143 -6.03 -3.64 14.67
N ARG A 144 -5.93 -4.12 15.92
CA ARG A 144 -5.18 -5.34 16.24
C ARG A 144 -5.68 -6.59 15.49
N LYS A 145 -6.94 -6.59 15.03
CA LYS A 145 -7.53 -7.70 14.28
C LYS A 145 -7.30 -7.61 12.77
N ILE A 146 -6.91 -6.43 12.25
CA ILE A 146 -6.78 -6.18 10.81
C ILE A 146 -5.33 -6.38 10.40
N LYS A 147 -5.05 -7.46 9.66
CA LYS A 147 -3.74 -7.65 9.00
C LYS A 147 -3.73 -6.83 7.71
N ILE A 148 -3.00 -5.72 7.70
CA ILE A 148 -2.82 -4.91 6.49
C ILE A 148 -1.72 -5.54 5.64
N PRO A 149 -1.98 -5.89 4.36
CA PRO A 149 -0.97 -6.49 3.50
C PRO A 149 0.16 -5.49 3.21
N ARG A 150 1.42 -5.93 3.38
CA ARG A 150 2.63 -5.10 3.18
C ARG A 150 2.98 -4.83 1.71
N PHE A 151 2.39 -5.56 0.77
CA PHE A 151 2.74 -5.48 -0.65
C PHE A 151 1.64 -4.76 -1.41
N ILE A 152 1.85 -3.47 -1.66
CA ILE A 152 0.97 -2.69 -2.50
C ILE A 152 1.81 -2.05 -3.61
N ASN A 153 1.41 -2.29 -4.86
CA ASN A 153 2.06 -1.76 -6.06
C ASN A 153 2.01 -0.22 -6.07
N PHE A 154 3.10 0.43 -6.51
CA PHE A 154 3.26 1.89 -6.49
C PHE A 154 2.13 2.67 -7.20
N ARG A 155 1.66 2.20 -8.37
CA ARG A 155 0.53 2.85 -9.08
C ARG A 155 -0.77 2.82 -8.30
N PHE A 156 -1.02 1.73 -7.59
CA PHE A 156 -2.22 1.57 -6.78
C PHE A 156 -2.14 2.40 -5.50
N ASN A 157 -0.94 2.58 -4.94
CA ASN A 157 -0.71 3.49 -3.82
C ASN A 157 -1.14 4.92 -4.17
N ILE A 158 -0.87 5.40 -5.39
CA ILE A 158 -1.26 6.76 -5.82
C ILE A 158 -2.78 6.95 -5.78
N SER A 159 -3.56 6.00 -6.32
CA SER A 159 -5.03 6.10 -6.31
C SER A 159 -5.59 6.10 -4.89
N VAL A 160 -5.09 5.23 -4.02
CA VAL A 160 -5.53 5.19 -2.61
C VAL A 160 -5.15 6.47 -1.86
N VAL A 161 -3.95 7.02 -2.11
CA VAL A 161 -3.50 8.28 -1.52
C VAL A 161 -4.38 9.44 -1.95
N LEU A 162 -4.73 9.56 -3.24
CA LEU A 162 -5.62 10.61 -3.75
C LEU A 162 -6.99 10.55 -3.09
N ILE A 163 -7.53 9.35 -2.92
CA ILE A 163 -8.81 9.13 -2.24
C ILE A 163 -8.75 9.57 -0.77
N PHE A 164 -7.67 9.21 -0.06
CA PHE A 164 -7.49 9.64 1.32
C PHE A 164 -7.31 11.16 1.45
N LEU A 165 -6.59 11.79 0.53
CA LEU A 165 -6.49 13.25 0.47
C LEU A 165 -7.85 13.90 0.22
N PHE A 166 -8.67 13.34 -0.66
CA PHE A 166 -10.04 13.80 -0.88
C PHE A 166 -10.90 13.67 0.38
N ASN A 167 -10.79 12.57 1.13
CA ASN A 167 -11.50 12.40 2.40
C ASN A 167 -11.04 13.40 3.47
N LEU A 168 -9.73 13.68 3.56
CA LEU A 168 -9.22 14.72 4.43
C LEU A 168 -9.76 16.10 4.05
N PHE A 169 -9.82 16.40 2.75
CA PHE A 169 -10.42 17.63 2.26
C PHE A 169 -11.90 17.73 2.64
N MET A 170 -12.68 16.66 2.45
CA MET A 170 -14.09 16.62 2.83
C MET A 170 -14.30 16.81 4.34
N LEU A 171 -13.47 16.19 5.18
CA LEU A 171 -13.51 16.39 6.64
C LEU A 171 -13.21 17.85 7.01
N PHE A 172 -12.21 18.46 6.37
CA PHE A 172 -11.84 19.85 6.61
C PHE A 172 -12.97 20.81 6.18
N MET A 173 -13.60 20.55 5.04
CA MET A 173 -14.75 21.31 4.57
C MET A 173 -15.94 21.15 5.52
N ALA A 174 -16.22 19.93 6.00
CA ALA A 174 -17.26 19.69 6.98
C ALA A 174 -17.01 20.47 8.28
N TYR A 175 -15.78 20.46 8.80
CA TYR A 175 -15.41 21.26 9.97
C TYR A 175 -15.61 22.76 9.74
N ASN A 176 -15.22 23.28 8.57
CA ASN A 176 -15.42 24.70 8.25
C ASN A 176 -16.90 25.07 8.17
N VAL A 177 -17.73 24.26 7.52
CA VAL A 177 -19.17 24.50 7.48
C VAL A 177 -19.74 24.46 8.90
N TYR A 178 -19.34 23.47 9.70
CA TYR A 178 -19.76 23.33 11.10
C TYR A 178 -19.45 24.56 11.95
N LYS A 179 -18.27 25.16 11.76
CA LYS A 179 -17.85 26.39 12.45
C LYS A 179 -18.79 27.58 12.22
N TYR A 180 -19.38 27.70 11.03
CA TYR A 180 -20.16 28.87 10.63
C TYR A 180 -21.68 28.69 10.72
N LEU A 181 -22.16 27.53 11.16
CA LEU A 181 -23.59 27.30 11.39
C LEU A 181 -24.05 28.03 12.65
N LYS A 182 -24.98 28.97 12.46
CA LYS A 182 -25.57 29.80 13.52
C LYS A 182 -26.90 29.28 14.04
N ASN A 183 -27.68 28.58 13.21
CA ASN A 183 -28.95 27.98 13.61
C ASN A 183 -28.73 26.51 13.93
N GLN A 184 -29.40 26.00 14.96
CA GLN A 184 -29.16 24.66 15.50
C GLN A 184 -30.43 23.84 15.42
N THR A 185 -30.74 23.34 14.24
CA THR A 185 -31.76 22.30 14.13
C THR A 185 -31.12 20.93 14.36
N ILE A 186 -31.83 20.02 15.04
CA ILE A 186 -31.40 18.62 15.22
C ILE A 186 -31.05 17.96 13.88
N VAL A 187 -31.72 18.38 12.81
CA VAL A 187 -31.48 17.96 11.42
C VAL A 187 -30.06 18.28 10.96
N GLU A 188 -29.51 19.44 11.32
CA GLU A 188 -28.13 19.81 10.94
C GLU A 188 -27.10 18.94 11.65
N TYR A 189 -27.28 18.65 12.94
CA TYR A 189 -26.40 17.71 13.66
C TYR A 189 -26.45 16.30 13.07
N LEU A 190 -27.66 15.83 12.70
CA LEU A 190 -27.82 14.55 12.01
C LEU A 190 -27.13 14.54 10.65
N ASN A 191 -27.15 15.64 9.90
CA ASN A 191 -26.43 15.75 8.63
C ASN A 191 -24.90 15.67 8.82
N PHE A 192 -24.34 16.24 9.89
CA PHE A 192 -22.90 16.09 10.19
C PHE A 192 -22.52 14.67 10.60
N ILE A 193 -23.33 14.03 11.44
CA ILE A 193 -23.14 12.63 11.79
C ILE A 193 -23.24 11.77 10.52
N GLY A 194 -24.21 12.08 9.64
CA GLY A 194 -24.37 11.46 8.32
C GLY A 194 -23.14 11.64 7.42
N LEU A 195 -22.55 12.83 7.37
CA LEU A 195 -21.29 13.08 6.65
C LEU A 195 -20.13 12.25 7.22
N ALA A 196 -19.97 12.22 8.53
CA ALA A 196 -18.91 11.44 9.19
C ALA A 196 -19.07 9.94 8.94
N LEU A 197 -20.29 9.40 9.08
CA LEU A 197 -20.63 8.01 8.75
C LEU A 197 -20.42 7.72 7.26
N GLY A 198 -20.78 8.67 6.39
CA GLY A 198 -20.55 8.60 4.95
C GLY A 198 -19.06 8.49 4.62
N THR A 199 -18.20 9.27 5.29
CA THR A 199 -16.74 9.18 5.12
C THR A 199 -16.21 7.82 5.58
N ILE A 200 -16.71 7.28 6.70
CA ILE A 200 -16.35 5.92 7.16
C ILE A 200 -16.77 4.86 6.13
N PHE A 201 -18.03 4.92 5.68
CA PHE A 201 -18.58 3.96 4.72
C PHE A 201 -17.86 4.01 3.38
N TYR A 202 -17.56 5.22 2.90
CA TYR A 202 -16.78 5.42 1.68
C TYR A 202 -15.37 4.83 1.83
N ASN A 203 -14.65 5.12 2.92
CA ASN A 203 -13.34 4.51 3.19
C ASN A 203 -13.40 2.97 3.25
N TRP A 204 -14.46 2.40 3.82
CA TRP A 204 -14.65 0.95 3.87
C TRP A 204 -14.90 0.36 2.47
N LEU A 205 -15.72 1.01 1.64
CA LEU A 205 -15.94 0.63 0.25
C LEU A 205 -14.64 0.66 -0.54
N ILE A 206 -13.84 1.72 -0.37
CA ILE A 206 -12.52 1.84 -0.99
C ILE A 206 -11.64 0.69 -0.56
N TYR A 207 -11.52 0.42 0.75
CA TYR A 207 -10.76 -0.71 1.26
C TYR A 207 -11.17 -2.04 0.61
N LYS A 208 -12.48 -2.28 0.42
CA LYS A 208 -12.99 -3.48 -0.24
C LYS A 208 -12.56 -3.54 -1.72
N ILE A 209 -12.80 -2.47 -2.49
CA ILE A 209 -12.41 -2.37 -3.90
C ILE A 209 -10.90 -2.55 -4.05
N THR A 210 -10.14 -1.91 -3.16
CA THR A 210 -8.70 -1.98 -3.05
C THR A 210 -8.24 -3.43 -2.85
N LYS A 211 -8.82 -4.14 -1.88
CA LYS A 211 -8.49 -5.54 -1.60
C LYS A 211 -8.75 -6.44 -2.82
N GLU A 212 -9.90 -6.27 -3.47
CA GLU A 212 -10.25 -7.03 -4.68
C GLU A 212 -9.31 -6.72 -5.85
N SER A 213 -8.94 -5.46 -6.03
CA SER A 213 -8.00 -5.04 -7.07
C SER A 213 -6.59 -5.58 -6.86
N ILE A 214 -6.09 -5.61 -5.61
CA ILE A 214 -4.80 -6.24 -5.30
C ILE A 214 -4.83 -7.73 -5.66
N TYR A 215 -5.91 -8.42 -5.29
CA TYR A 215 -6.07 -9.84 -5.61
C TYR A 215 -6.08 -10.10 -7.13
N ARG A 216 -6.83 -9.30 -7.89
CA ARG A 216 -6.85 -9.38 -9.36
C ARG A 216 -5.47 -9.12 -9.97
N ASN A 217 -4.74 -8.12 -9.48
CA ASN A 217 -3.41 -7.80 -9.99
C ASN A 217 -2.41 -8.94 -9.73
N GLN A 218 -2.48 -9.58 -8.55
CA GLN A 218 -1.68 -10.78 -8.27
C GLN A 218 -1.99 -11.92 -9.24
N GLN A 219 -3.28 -12.11 -9.58
CA GLN A 219 -3.67 -13.10 -10.58
C GLN A 219 -3.16 -12.75 -11.99
N GLU A 220 -3.23 -11.50 -12.40
CA GLU A 220 -2.69 -11.04 -13.69
C GLU A 220 -1.18 -11.29 -13.80
N ILE A 221 -0.42 -11.02 -12.73
CA ILE A 221 1.03 -11.28 -12.70
C ILE A 221 1.28 -12.79 -12.85
N ILE A 222 0.53 -13.63 -12.13
CA ILE A 222 0.64 -15.10 -12.24
C ILE A 222 0.30 -15.57 -13.66
N TRP A 223 -0.74 -14.99 -14.28
CA TRP A 223 -1.11 -15.35 -15.65
C TRP A 223 -0.04 -14.97 -16.66
N LYS A 224 0.55 -13.77 -16.57
CA LYS A 224 1.66 -13.37 -17.44
C LYS A 224 2.85 -14.29 -17.31
N MET A 225 3.22 -14.69 -16.09
CA MET A 225 4.30 -15.66 -15.89
C MET A 225 3.99 -17.01 -16.55
N LYS A 226 2.76 -17.52 -16.42
CA LYS A 226 2.33 -18.75 -17.08
C LYS A 226 2.34 -18.63 -18.61
N GLU A 227 1.94 -17.49 -19.13
CA GLU A 227 1.95 -17.21 -20.57
C GLU A 227 3.39 -17.18 -21.11
N GLU A 228 4.31 -16.51 -20.44
CA GLU A 228 5.74 -16.52 -20.79
C GLU A 228 6.34 -17.93 -20.75
N GLU A 229 6.00 -18.74 -19.74
CA GLU A 229 6.40 -20.14 -19.67
C GLU A 229 5.85 -20.97 -20.83
N PHE A 230 4.59 -20.72 -21.23
CA PHE A 230 3.97 -21.40 -22.36
C PHE A 230 4.68 -21.06 -23.67
N TYR A 231 5.01 -19.78 -23.90
CA TYR A 231 5.79 -19.37 -25.08
C TYR A 231 7.18 -20.01 -25.10
N LYS A 232 7.88 -20.05 -23.97
CA LYS A 232 9.17 -20.75 -23.86
C LYS A 232 9.05 -22.24 -24.19
N LYS A 233 8.04 -22.92 -23.64
CA LYS A 233 7.79 -24.34 -23.93
C LYS A 233 7.54 -24.59 -25.41
N ASN A 234 6.72 -23.76 -26.06
CA ASN A 234 6.45 -23.88 -27.49
C ASN A 234 7.72 -23.68 -28.33
N PHE A 235 8.57 -22.72 -27.96
CA PHE A 235 9.87 -22.52 -28.60
C PHE A 235 10.75 -23.78 -28.49
N TYR A 236 10.86 -24.39 -27.30
CA TYR A 236 11.61 -25.63 -27.12
C TYR A 236 11.02 -26.81 -27.90
N ILE A 237 9.69 -26.94 -27.95
CA ILE A 237 9.02 -27.99 -28.73
C ILE A 237 9.32 -27.85 -30.21
N ASN A 238 9.30 -26.63 -30.75
CA ASN A 238 9.62 -26.39 -32.16
C ASN A 238 11.09 -26.74 -32.45
N ASN A 239 12.03 -26.31 -31.62
CA ASN A 239 13.43 -26.69 -31.78
C ASN A 239 13.64 -28.22 -31.69
N MET A 240 12.90 -28.91 -30.80
CA MET A 240 12.93 -30.37 -30.72
C MET A 240 12.40 -31.05 -31.98
N LYS A 241 11.38 -30.49 -32.64
CA LYS A 241 10.88 -31.01 -33.91
C LYS A 241 11.93 -30.91 -35.01
N ASP A 242 12.64 -29.79 -35.09
CA ASP A 242 13.71 -29.59 -36.06
C ASP A 242 14.84 -30.60 -35.84
N ILE A 243 15.29 -30.76 -34.59
CA ILE A 243 16.30 -31.77 -34.22
C ILE A 243 15.83 -33.19 -34.59
N LEU A 244 14.57 -33.54 -34.30
CA LEU A 244 14.00 -34.85 -34.66
C LEU A 244 13.97 -35.07 -36.17
N GLN A 245 13.71 -34.03 -36.95
CA GLN A 245 13.72 -34.10 -38.41
C GLN A 245 15.15 -34.32 -38.92
N THR A 246 16.14 -33.63 -38.36
CA THR A 246 17.56 -33.85 -38.68
C THR A 246 18.00 -35.27 -38.34
N ILE A 247 17.64 -35.80 -37.16
CA ILE A 247 17.94 -37.17 -36.76
C ILE A 247 17.27 -38.19 -37.71
N ARG A 248 16.02 -37.94 -38.14
CA ARG A 248 15.34 -38.82 -39.10
C ARG A 248 16.05 -38.84 -40.46
N ALA A 249 16.52 -37.67 -40.93
CA ALA A 249 17.29 -37.57 -42.17
C ALA A 249 18.62 -38.33 -42.06
N GLN A 250 19.38 -38.09 -40.97
CA GLN A 250 20.64 -38.81 -40.71
C GLN A 250 20.44 -40.32 -40.63
N ARG A 251 19.37 -40.79 -39.96
CA ARG A 251 19.04 -42.22 -39.90
C ARG A 251 18.73 -42.80 -41.27
N HIS A 252 17.99 -42.05 -42.11
CA HIS A 252 17.68 -42.48 -43.46
C HIS A 252 18.94 -42.59 -44.33
N GLU A 253 19.85 -41.62 -44.25
CA GLU A 253 21.14 -41.67 -44.93
C GLU A 253 22.02 -42.82 -44.45
N LEU A 254 22.10 -43.04 -43.13
CA LEU A 254 22.84 -44.16 -42.55
C LEU A 254 22.30 -45.51 -43.04
N ASN A 255 20.99 -45.69 -43.04
CA ASN A 255 20.36 -46.90 -43.55
C ASN A 255 20.68 -47.15 -45.03
N ASN A 256 20.72 -46.09 -45.84
CA ASN A 256 21.14 -46.19 -47.24
C ASN A 256 22.61 -46.62 -47.37
N TYR A 257 23.52 -46.01 -46.59
CA TYR A 257 24.93 -46.41 -46.57
C TYR A 257 25.11 -47.89 -46.21
N LEU A 258 24.43 -48.34 -45.15
CA LEU A 258 24.46 -49.73 -44.71
C LEU A 258 23.87 -50.69 -45.75
N SER A 259 22.78 -50.32 -46.41
CA SER A 259 22.14 -51.15 -47.44
C SER A 259 23.05 -51.33 -48.67
N ILE A 260 23.73 -50.25 -49.09
CA ILE A 260 24.68 -50.30 -50.21
C ILE A 260 25.91 -51.13 -49.84
N LEU A 261 26.46 -50.93 -48.63
CA LEU A 261 27.58 -51.73 -48.12
C LEU A 261 27.22 -53.23 -48.06
N TYR A 262 26.06 -53.55 -47.50
CA TYR A 262 25.58 -54.92 -47.42
C TYR A 262 25.42 -55.54 -48.81
N GLY A 263 24.84 -54.82 -49.77
CA GLY A 263 24.72 -55.29 -51.15
C GLY A 263 26.07 -55.55 -51.83
N LEU A 264 27.04 -54.65 -51.65
CA LEU A 264 28.40 -54.82 -52.19
C LEU A 264 29.15 -56.00 -51.55
N ILE A 265 28.97 -56.23 -50.25
CA ILE A 265 29.53 -57.39 -49.54
C ILE A 265 28.91 -58.69 -50.04
N CYS A 266 27.59 -58.75 -50.24
CA CYS A 266 26.91 -59.93 -50.77
C CYS A 266 27.34 -60.28 -52.21
N LEU A 267 27.83 -59.30 -52.98
CA LEU A 267 28.37 -59.49 -54.32
C LEU A 267 29.88 -59.81 -54.34
N GLU A 268 30.51 -59.93 -53.16
CA GLU A 268 31.95 -60.19 -52.97
C GLU A 268 32.88 -59.14 -53.63
N ASP A 269 32.38 -57.93 -53.91
CA ASP A 269 33.12 -56.85 -54.60
C ASP A 269 33.87 -55.96 -53.59
N PHE A 270 34.85 -56.55 -52.91
CA PHE A 270 35.53 -55.96 -51.75
C PHE A 270 36.34 -54.69 -52.05
N ASP A 271 36.80 -54.50 -53.29
CA ASP A 271 37.53 -53.30 -53.69
C ASP A 271 36.60 -52.07 -53.73
N LYS A 272 35.38 -52.24 -54.24
CA LYS A 272 34.36 -51.18 -54.22
C LYS A 272 33.84 -50.89 -52.82
N VAL A 273 33.80 -51.89 -51.95
CA VAL A 273 33.47 -51.68 -50.53
C VAL A 273 34.48 -50.73 -49.88
N LYS A 274 35.79 -50.96 -50.07
CA LYS A 274 36.83 -50.07 -49.51
C LYS A 274 36.74 -48.65 -50.05
N GLU A 275 36.52 -48.51 -51.36
CA GLU A 275 36.36 -47.19 -52.00
C GLU A 275 35.12 -46.45 -51.45
N TYR A 276 34.01 -47.17 -51.25
CA TYR A 276 32.77 -46.59 -50.73
C TYR A 276 32.90 -46.17 -49.25
N ILE A 277 33.58 -46.97 -48.42
CA ILE A 277 33.89 -46.61 -47.02
C ILE A 277 34.77 -45.36 -46.97
N SER A 278 35.79 -45.25 -47.82
CA SER A 278 36.64 -44.06 -47.91
C SER A 278 35.82 -42.82 -48.26
N LYS A 279 34.93 -42.91 -49.25
CA LYS A 279 34.04 -41.81 -49.66
C LYS A 279 33.08 -41.35 -48.56
N ILE A 280 32.56 -42.28 -47.75
CA ILE A 280 31.73 -41.95 -46.59
C ILE A 280 32.57 -41.23 -45.52
N ASN A 281 33.78 -41.72 -45.25
CA ASN A 281 34.67 -41.14 -44.25
C ASN A 281 35.13 -39.73 -44.63
N ASP A 282 35.44 -39.48 -45.90
CA ASP A 282 35.80 -38.16 -46.42
C ASP A 282 34.63 -37.17 -46.31
N ARG A 283 33.40 -37.62 -46.54
CA ARG A 283 32.20 -36.79 -46.33
C ARG A 283 31.95 -36.47 -44.85
N LEU A 284 32.13 -37.44 -43.94
CA LEU A 284 31.91 -37.24 -42.51
C LEU A 284 32.99 -36.35 -41.87
N SER A 285 34.25 -36.48 -42.30
CA SER A 285 35.36 -35.67 -41.80
C SER A 285 35.28 -34.20 -42.23
N GLY A 286 34.64 -33.90 -43.36
CA GLY A 286 34.35 -32.53 -43.79
C GLY A 286 33.14 -31.85 -43.11
N MET A 287 32.40 -32.55 -42.24
CA MET A 287 31.25 -32.01 -41.50
C MET A 287 31.59 -31.52 -40.08
N ASN A 288 32.85 -31.66 -39.63
CA ASN A 288 33.37 -31.11 -38.36
C ASN A 288 33.93 -29.70 -38.53
#